data_AF-A0A023D829-F1
#
_entry.id   AF-A0A023D829-F1
#
_cell.length_a   1.000
_cell.length_b   1.000
_cell.length_c   1.000
_cell.angle_alpha   90.00
_cell.angle_beta   90.00
_cell.angle_gamma   90.00
#
_symmetry.space_group_name_H-M   'P 1'
#
loop_
_entity.id
_entity.type
_entity.pdbx_description
1 polymer ?
#
loop_
_entity_poly.entity_id
_entity_poly.type
_entity_poly.pdbx_seq_one_letter_code
_entity_poly.pdbx_strand_id
1 'polypeptide(L)'
;MEPTPERLARDGFRRVGATHRVLGTVQVLREAGDIGDEEVAAAERWSREYVFASLGVVDRPAAPRPDALKGDVHSWMLNRGKCAARLSRIRETLGLAAHVRLEMMLGREMSFSAMARCLYPDLSEARARMKVSAQSAFLLEMLAHFYGMQKKEAGMKN
;
A
#
# COMPACT_ATOMS: atom_id res chain seq x y z
N MET A 1 -16.87 -32.65 -9.04
CA MET A 1 -17.19 -31.54 -9.96
C MET A 1 -16.14 -30.48 -9.72
N GLU A 2 -15.11 -30.42 -10.56
CA GLU A 2 -14.01 -29.45 -10.41
C GLU A 2 -14.43 -28.07 -10.95
N PRO A 3 -14.02 -26.96 -10.32
CA PRO A 3 -14.35 -25.61 -10.78
C PRO A 3 -13.74 -25.33 -12.16
N THR A 4 -14.47 -24.62 -13.03
CA THR A 4 -13.99 -24.28 -14.38
C THR A 4 -12.77 -23.35 -14.36
N PRO A 5 -11.89 -23.43 -15.37
CA PRO A 5 -10.66 -22.64 -15.45
C PRO A 5 -10.89 -21.12 -15.36
N GLU A 6 -12.01 -20.61 -15.89
CA GLU A 6 -12.32 -19.17 -15.83
C GLU A 6 -12.65 -18.67 -14.40
N ARG A 7 -13.04 -19.56 -13.48
CA ARG A 7 -13.30 -19.20 -12.07
C ARG A 7 -12.01 -19.12 -11.26
N LEU A 8 -11.02 -19.95 -11.57
CA LEU A 8 -9.70 -19.91 -10.90
C LEU A 8 -8.88 -18.67 -11.30
N ALA A 9 -9.15 -18.08 -12.46
CA ALA A 9 -8.52 -16.82 -12.90
C ALA A 9 -9.08 -15.56 -12.20
N ARG A 10 -10.19 -15.68 -11.45
CA ARG A 10 -10.87 -14.54 -10.80
C ARG A 10 -10.41 -14.24 -9.37
N ASP A 11 -9.68 -15.15 -8.74
CA ASP A 11 -9.10 -14.91 -7.42
C ASP A 11 -7.69 -14.34 -7.62
N GLY A 12 -7.60 -13.01 -7.51
CA GLY A 12 -6.45 -12.18 -7.86
C GLY A 12 -5.18 -12.36 -7.01
N PHE A 13 -4.77 -13.59 -6.73
CA PHE A 13 -3.47 -13.91 -6.17
C PHE A 13 -2.55 -14.41 -7.28
N ARG A 14 -1.84 -13.47 -7.92
CA ARG A 14 -0.69 -13.81 -8.77
C ARG A 14 0.52 -13.99 -7.86
N ARG A 15 0.97 -15.23 -7.65
CA ARG A 15 2.25 -15.52 -7.00
C ARG A 15 3.37 -15.07 -7.94
N VAL A 16 4.12 -14.03 -7.56
CA VAL A 16 5.29 -13.57 -8.33
C VAL A 16 6.57 -13.76 -7.51
N GLY A 17 7.13 -14.97 -7.58
CA GLY A 17 8.45 -15.29 -7.03
C GLY A 17 8.59 -15.16 -5.50
N ALA A 18 9.81 -14.84 -5.04
CA ALA A 18 10.23 -14.79 -3.64
C ALA A 18 10.25 -13.37 -3.02
N THR A 19 9.66 -12.38 -3.68
CA THR A 19 9.68 -10.98 -3.22
C THR A 19 8.29 -10.37 -3.38
N HIS A 20 7.73 -9.86 -2.28
CA HIS A 20 6.44 -9.17 -2.24
C HIS A 20 6.36 -8.07 -3.32
N ARG A 21 5.58 -8.33 -4.37
CA ARG A 21 5.36 -7.41 -5.48
C ARG A 21 3.99 -6.76 -5.35
N VAL A 22 4.02 -5.43 -5.39
CA VAL A 22 2.92 -4.47 -5.43
C VAL A 22 1.64 -5.01 -6.09
N LEU A 23 0.67 -5.34 -5.22
CA LEU A 23 -0.68 -4.79 -5.17
C LEU A 23 -1.36 -4.66 -6.53
N GLY A 24 -2.12 -5.68 -6.93
CA GLY A 24 -2.79 -5.73 -8.24
C GLY A 24 -3.61 -4.47 -8.57
N THR A 25 -4.15 -3.77 -7.58
CA THR A 25 -4.86 -2.49 -7.78
C THR A 25 -3.96 -1.32 -8.15
N VAL A 26 -2.77 -1.18 -7.55
CA VAL A 26 -1.80 -0.12 -7.88
C VAL A 26 -1.26 -0.33 -9.30
N GLN A 27 -0.93 -1.58 -9.65
CA GLN A 27 -0.48 -1.90 -11.00
C GLN A 27 -1.56 -1.61 -12.05
N VAL A 28 -2.83 -1.93 -11.75
CA VAL A 28 -3.97 -1.58 -12.62
C VAL A 28 -4.08 -0.07 -12.85
N LEU A 29 -3.92 0.75 -11.80
CA LEU A 29 -3.96 2.20 -11.94
C LEU A 29 -2.78 2.73 -12.77
N ARG A 30 -1.58 2.18 -12.57
CA ARG A 30 -0.39 2.56 -13.33
C ARG A 30 -0.54 2.22 -14.81
N GLU A 31 -1.03 1.02 -15.11
CA GLU A 31 -1.28 0.56 -16.50
C GLU A 31 -2.39 1.38 -17.18
N ALA A 32 -3.37 1.87 -16.42
CA ALA A 32 -4.40 2.79 -16.91
C ALA A 32 -3.89 4.22 -17.12
N GLY A 33 -2.70 4.56 -16.61
CA GLY A 33 -2.15 5.93 -16.63
C GLY A 33 -2.78 6.85 -15.58
N ASP A 34 -3.54 6.32 -14.62
CA ASP A 34 -4.16 7.08 -13.54
C ASP A 34 -3.14 7.55 -12.49
N ILE A 35 -1.97 6.87 -12.41
CA ILE A 35 -0.87 7.19 -11.49
C ILE A 35 0.49 6.97 -12.17
N GLY A 36 1.54 7.62 -11.65
CA GLY A 36 2.91 7.51 -12.12
C GLY A 36 3.85 6.78 -11.16
N ASP A 37 5.15 6.90 -11.41
CA ASP A 37 6.19 6.19 -10.65
C ASP A 37 6.33 6.71 -9.20
N GLU A 38 6.01 7.98 -8.94
CA GLU A 38 6.06 8.56 -7.60
C GLU A 38 4.98 7.95 -6.70
N GLU A 39 3.77 7.78 -7.22
CA GLU A 39 2.65 7.15 -6.53
C GLU A 39 2.92 5.67 -6.25
N VAL A 40 3.52 4.96 -7.20
CA VAL A 40 3.93 3.56 -7.03
C VAL A 40 4.97 3.44 -5.92
N ALA A 41 5.99 4.30 -5.93
CA ALA A 41 7.02 4.31 -4.89
C ALA A 41 6.45 4.67 -3.52
N ALA A 42 5.48 5.60 -3.47
CA ALA A 42 4.78 5.98 -2.26
C ALA A 42 3.94 4.81 -1.71
N ALA A 43 3.24 4.09 -2.57
CA ALA A 43 2.45 2.89 -2.23
C ALA A 43 3.35 1.79 -1.66
N GLU A 44 4.47 1.48 -2.32
CA GLU A 44 5.46 0.50 -1.84
C GLU A 44 5.99 0.85 -0.46
N ARG A 45 6.37 2.12 -0.28
CA ARG A 45 6.89 2.59 1.00
C ARG A 45 5.85 2.46 2.09
N TRP A 46 4.63 2.91 1.84
CA TRP A 46 3.54 2.83 2.82
C TRP A 46 3.24 1.38 3.20
N SER A 47 3.14 0.47 2.22
CA SER A 47 2.89 -0.96 2.47
C SER A 47 3.99 -1.58 3.34
N ARG A 48 5.27 -1.33 3.02
CA ARG A 48 6.40 -1.82 3.83
C ARG A 48 6.37 -1.25 5.25
N GLU A 49 6.11 0.04 5.41
CA GLU A 49 6.02 0.68 6.72
C GLU A 49 4.82 0.15 7.53
N TYR A 50 3.68 -0.08 6.88
CA TYR A 50 2.46 -0.64 7.49
C TYR A 50 2.69 -2.07 7.99
N VAL A 51 3.22 -2.95 7.14
CA VAL A 51 3.57 -4.33 7.52
C VAL A 51 4.56 -4.33 8.69
N PHE A 52 5.60 -3.49 8.61
CA PHE A 52 6.62 -3.42 9.64
C PHE A 52 6.09 -2.91 10.98
N ALA A 53 5.25 -1.86 10.97
CA ALA A 53 4.63 -1.32 12.16
C ALA A 53 3.62 -2.30 12.79
N SER A 54 2.77 -2.91 11.96
CA SER A 54 1.65 -3.75 12.40
C SER A 54 2.10 -5.15 12.84
N LEU A 55 2.85 -5.86 11.99
CA LEU A 55 3.22 -7.25 12.22
C LEU A 55 4.56 -7.41 12.93
N GLY A 56 5.40 -6.37 12.94
CA GLY A 56 6.74 -6.48 13.51
C GLY A 56 7.60 -7.53 12.79
N VAL A 57 7.38 -7.74 11.50
CA VAL A 57 8.22 -8.60 10.68
C VAL A 57 8.57 -7.81 9.43
N VAL A 58 9.87 -7.66 9.16
CA VAL A 58 10.32 -7.35 7.81
C VAL A 58 10.39 -8.70 7.13
N ASP A 59 9.60 -8.94 6.07
CA ASP A 59 9.87 -10.09 5.23
C ASP A 59 11.33 -10.03 4.82
N ARG A 60 12.09 -11.02 5.30
CA ARG A 60 13.51 -11.13 5.05
C ARG A 60 13.69 -11.04 3.52
N PRO A 61 14.49 -10.08 3.00
CA PRO A 61 14.66 -9.99 1.57
C PRO A 61 15.28 -11.31 1.07
N ALA A 62 14.79 -11.82 -0.08
CA ALA A 62 15.28 -13.06 -0.71
C ALA A 62 16.79 -13.04 -1.00
N ALA A 63 17.41 -11.85 -0.99
CA ALA A 63 18.84 -11.69 -0.86
C ALA A 63 19.11 -10.73 0.31
N PRO A 64 19.89 -11.12 1.34
CA PRO A 64 20.39 -10.16 2.31
C PRO A 64 21.22 -9.13 1.53
N ARG A 65 20.81 -7.86 1.57
CA ARG A 65 21.77 -6.83 1.19
C ARG A 65 22.94 -6.91 2.18
N PRO A 66 24.20 -6.70 1.77
CA PRO A 66 25.36 -6.75 2.67
C PRO A 66 25.29 -5.74 3.83
N ASP A 67 24.45 -4.72 3.71
CA ASP A 67 24.16 -3.67 4.69
C ASP A 67 22.90 -3.94 5.54
N ALA A 68 22.28 -5.14 5.43
CA ALA A 68 21.14 -5.55 6.24
C ALA A 68 21.58 -5.66 7.71
N LEU A 69 21.49 -4.52 8.39
CA LEU A 69 21.95 -4.23 9.73
C LEU A 69 21.82 -5.41 10.69
N LYS A 70 22.96 -5.83 11.25
CA LYS A 70 23.07 -6.35 12.62
C LYS A 70 22.64 -5.23 13.59
N GLY A 71 21.34 -4.93 13.66
CA GLY A 71 20.78 -4.07 14.68
C GLY A 71 20.36 -4.91 15.89
N ASP A 72 20.78 -4.51 17.08
CA ASP A 72 20.20 -5.01 18.33
C ASP A 72 18.68 -4.73 18.36
N VAL A 73 17.92 -5.53 19.11
CA VAL A 73 16.45 -5.47 19.27
C VAL A 73 15.97 -4.05 19.52
N HIS A 74 16.75 -3.25 20.25
CA HIS A 74 16.46 -1.83 20.51
C HIS A 74 16.45 -0.96 19.25
N SER A 75 17.42 -1.13 18.35
CA SER A 75 17.45 -0.40 17.07
C SER A 75 16.27 -0.79 16.18
N TRP A 76 15.87 -2.06 16.26
CA TRP A 76 14.72 -2.59 15.54
C TRP A 76 13.39 -2.01 16.06
N MET A 77 13.21 -2.00 17.38
CA MET A 77 12.08 -1.34 18.08
C MET A 77 11.99 0.15 17.75
N LEU A 78 13.13 0.86 17.76
CA LEU A 78 13.17 2.28 17.46
C LEU A 78 12.73 2.57 16.01
N ASN A 79 13.20 1.77 15.05
CA ASN A 79 12.80 1.91 13.65
C ASN A 79 11.31 1.59 13.45
N ARG A 80 10.79 0.57 14.13
CA ARG A 80 9.35 0.25 14.13
C ARG A 80 8.52 1.43 14.68
N GLY A 81 8.97 2.04 15.77
CA GLY A 81 8.34 3.24 16.35
C GLY A 81 8.32 4.42 15.37
N LYS A 82 9.40 4.64 14.60
CA LYS A 82 9.44 5.68 13.56
C LYS A 82 8.44 5.42 12.43
N CYS A 83 8.28 4.17 12.00
CA CYS A 83 7.27 3.80 11.00
C CYS A 83 5.86 4.01 11.55
N ALA A 84 5.57 3.55 12.77
CA ALA A 84 4.27 3.76 13.41
C ALA A 84 3.93 5.26 13.54
N ALA A 85 4.88 6.08 13.99
CA ALA A 85 4.70 7.52 14.09
C ALA A 85 4.41 8.18 12.72
N ARG A 86 5.08 7.73 11.65
CA ARG A 86 4.84 8.24 10.30
C ARG A 86 3.45 7.85 9.78
N LEU A 87 3.03 6.61 10.00
CA LEU A 87 1.68 6.15 9.66
C LEU A 87 0.61 6.94 10.42
N SER A 88 0.84 7.24 11.71
CA SER A 88 -0.03 8.13 12.49
C SER A 88 -0.10 9.52 11.90
N ARG A 89 1.05 10.13 11.54
CA ARG A 89 1.07 11.45 10.88
C ARG A 89 0.33 11.45 9.54
N ILE A 90 0.45 10.39 8.74
CA ILE A 90 -0.32 10.22 7.49
C ILE A 90 -1.81 10.17 7.79
N ARG A 91 -2.23 9.38 8.80
CA ARG A 91 -3.63 9.28 9.21
C ARG A 91 -4.18 10.62 9.72
N GLU A 92 -3.39 11.37 10.48
CA GLU A 92 -3.77 12.71 10.98
C GLU A 92 -3.89 13.72 9.83
N THR A 93 -2.99 13.64 8.84
CA THR A 93 -2.97 14.57 7.69
C THR A 93 -4.05 14.28 6.67
N LEU A 94 -4.24 13.01 6.29
CA LEU A 94 -5.17 12.60 5.23
C LEU A 94 -6.54 12.17 5.76
N GLY A 95 -6.66 11.97 7.07
CA GLY A 95 -7.89 11.55 7.75
C GLY A 95 -8.10 10.03 7.79
N LEU A 96 -9.05 9.62 8.64
CA LEU A 96 -9.37 8.20 8.88
C LEU A 96 -9.87 7.49 7.61
N ALA A 97 -10.69 8.17 6.80
CA ALA A 97 -11.25 7.59 5.57
C ALA A 97 -10.17 7.25 4.53
N ALA A 98 -9.10 8.04 4.47
CA ALA A 98 -7.92 7.79 3.66
C ALA A 98 -7.12 6.59 4.21
N HIS A 99 -6.88 6.57 5.52
CA HIS A 99 -6.18 5.45 6.17
C HIS A 99 -6.86 4.10 5.91
N VAL A 100 -8.18 4.01 6.10
CA VAL A 100 -8.95 2.78 5.85
C VAL A 100 -8.84 2.32 4.40
N ARG A 101 -8.85 3.26 3.44
CA ARG A 101 -8.71 2.92 2.01
C ARG A 101 -7.29 2.47 1.67
N LEU A 102 -6.25 3.11 2.22
CA LEU A 102 -4.87 2.66 2.10
C LEU A 102 -4.69 1.27 2.70
N GLU A 103 -5.27 0.99 3.87
CA GLU A 103 -5.21 -0.33 4.48
C GLU A 103 -5.92 -1.39 3.61
N MET A 104 -7.14 -1.13 3.15
CA MET A 104 -7.86 -2.03 2.25
C MET A 104 -7.05 -2.32 0.99
N MET A 105 -6.50 -1.27 0.35
CA MET A 105 -5.80 -1.36 -0.92
C MET A 105 -4.38 -1.95 -0.80
N LEU A 106 -3.60 -1.50 0.18
CA LEU A 106 -2.14 -1.73 0.27
C LEU A 106 -1.74 -2.68 1.41
N GLY A 107 -2.55 -2.77 2.46
CA GLY A 107 -2.30 -3.66 3.60
C GLY A 107 -3.00 -5.01 3.47
N ARG A 108 -4.24 -4.99 2.98
CA ARG A 108 -5.09 -6.18 2.77
C ARG A 108 -5.18 -6.60 1.31
N GLU A 109 -4.57 -5.83 0.41
CA GLU A 109 -4.49 -6.10 -1.03
C GLU A 109 -5.85 -6.36 -1.71
N MET A 110 -6.90 -5.68 -1.24
CA MET A 110 -8.25 -5.88 -1.77
C MET A 110 -8.36 -5.35 -3.21
N SER A 111 -9.08 -6.09 -4.06
CA SER A 111 -9.46 -5.62 -5.39
C SER A 111 -10.46 -4.45 -5.30
N PHE A 112 -10.54 -3.62 -6.36
CA PHE A 112 -11.53 -2.53 -6.39
C PHE A 112 -12.97 -3.01 -6.24
N SER A 113 -13.33 -4.17 -6.77
CA SER A 113 -14.67 -4.76 -6.54
C SER A 113 -14.87 -5.17 -5.07
N ALA A 114 -13.86 -5.71 -4.40
CA ALA A 114 -13.96 -6.05 -2.98
C ALA A 114 -14.06 -4.80 -2.10
N MET A 115 -13.27 -3.78 -2.37
CA MET A 115 -13.35 -2.48 -1.70
C MET A 115 -14.71 -1.82 -1.94
N ALA A 116 -15.23 -1.87 -3.17
CA ALA A 116 -16.53 -1.31 -3.54
C ALA A 116 -17.67 -1.93 -2.74
N ARG A 117 -17.68 -3.26 -2.56
CA ARG A 117 -18.68 -3.94 -1.72
C ARG A 117 -18.66 -3.49 -0.27
N CYS A 118 -17.49 -3.17 0.27
CA CYS A 118 -17.36 -2.68 1.65
C CYS A 118 -17.75 -1.20 1.79
N LEU A 119 -17.39 -0.36 0.82
CA LEU A 119 -17.52 1.10 0.93
C LEU A 119 -18.85 1.64 0.39
N TYR A 120 -19.44 0.96 -0.58
CA TYR A 120 -20.62 1.41 -1.31
C TYR A 120 -21.59 0.25 -1.57
N PRO A 121 -22.12 -0.40 -0.51
CA PRO A 121 -22.96 -1.59 -0.65
C PRO A 121 -24.25 -1.34 -1.44
N ASP A 122 -24.77 -0.11 -1.41
CA ASP A 122 -26.04 0.26 -2.05
C ASP A 122 -25.89 0.75 -3.50
N LEU A 123 -24.64 0.88 -4.00
CA LEU A 123 -24.37 1.29 -5.37
C LEU A 123 -24.22 0.07 -6.30
N SER A 124 -24.56 0.25 -7.57
CA SER A 124 -24.26 -0.76 -8.58
C SER A 124 -22.75 -1.01 -8.65
N GLU A 125 -22.35 -2.27 -8.88
CA GLU A 125 -20.94 -2.67 -8.84
C GLU A 125 -20.06 -1.81 -9.75
N ALA A 126 -20.51 -1.53 -10.97
CA ALA A 126 -19.77 -0.70 -11.93
C ALA A 126 -19.52 0.72 -11.40
N ARG A 127 -20.55 1.37 -10.84
CA ARG A 127 -20.44 2.73 -10.29
C ARG A 127 -19.57 2.75 -9.03
N ALA A 128 -19.76 1.77 -8.15
CA ALA A 128 -19.00 1.64 -6.92
C ALA A 128 -17.51 1.41 -7.21
N ARG A 129 -17.18 0.50 -8.14
CA ARG A 129 -15.81 0.21 -8.56
C ARG A 129 -15.13 1.43 -9.17
N MET A 130 -15.80 2.15 -10.07
CA MET A 130 -15.30 3.39 -10.67
C MET A 130 -14.99 4.45 -9.60
N LYS A 131 -15.89 4.61 -8.63
CA LYS A 131 -15.68 5.55 -7.52
C LYS A 131 -14.47 5.16 -6.66
N VAL A 132 -14.31 3.88 -6.37
CA VAL A 132 -13.15 3.38 -5.62
C VAL A 132 -11.85 3.57 -6.40
N SER A 133 -11.79 3.25 -7.70
CA SER A 133 -10.55 3.38 -8.48
C SER A 133 -10.09 4.84 -8.56
N ALA A 134 -11.00 5.77 -8.87
CA ALA A 134 -10.71 7.20 -8.91
C ALA A 134 -10.24 7.74 -7.55
N GLN A 135 -10.91 7.36 -6.46
CA GLN A 135 -10.48 7.74 -5.11
C GLN A 135 -9.13 7.15 -4.73
N SER A 136 -8.82 5.95 -5.22
CA SER A 136 -7.55 5.27 -4.95
C SER A 136 -6.40 5.98 -5.67
N ALA A 137 -6.58 6.36 -6.94
CA ALA A 137 -5.58 7.15 -7.67
C ALA A 137 -5.29 8.48 -6.99
N PHE A 138 -6.33 9.27 -6.68
CA PHE A 138 -6.18 10.54 -5.97
C PHE A 138 -5.50 10.37 -4.59
N LEU A 139 -5.85 9.31 -3.85
CA LEU A 139 -5.25 9.03 -2.56
C LEU A 139 -3.76 8.69 -2.66
N LEU A 140 -3.34 8.00 -3.74
CA LEU A 140 -1.94 7.69 -3.99
C LEU A 140 -1.13 8.95 -4.36
N GLU A 141 -1.73 9.88 -5.11
CA GLU A 141 -1.14 11.20 -5.39
C GLU A 141 -0.93 12.00 -4.10
N MET A 142 -1.95 12.08 -3.23
CA MET A 142 -1.82 12.73 -1.92
C MET A 142 -0.73 12.09 -1.06
N LEU A 143 -0.61 10.77 -1.12
CA LEU A 143 0.42 10.02 -0.38
C LEU A 143 1.83 10.31 -0.92
N ALA A 144 2.00 10.36 -2.24
CA ALA A 144 3.25 10.75 -2.88
C ALA A 144 3.66 12.18 -2.47
N HIS A 145 2.71 13.12 -2.55
CA HIS A 145 2.91 14.50 -2.13
C HIS A 145 3.35 14.60 -0.65
N PHE A 146 2.69 13.85 0.25
CA PHE A 146 3.06 13.80 1.66
C PHE A 146 4.50 13.33 1.89
N TYR A 147 4.94 12.29 1.18
CA TYR A 147 6.33 11.82 1.27
C TYR A 147 7.32 12.80 0.62
N GLY A 148 6.92 13.49 -0.46
CA GLY A 148 7.69 14.55 -1.09
C GLY A 148 7.94 15.73 -0.16
N MET A 149 6.91 16.20 0.55
CA MET A 149 7.02 17.27 1.55
C MET A 149 7.99 16.90 2.68
N GLN A 150 7.89 15.68 3.23
CA GLN A 150 8.81 15.25 4.29
C GLN A 150 10.28 15.20 3.84
N LYS A 151 10.55 14.82 2.58
CA LYS A 151 11.91 14.86 2.04
C LYS A 151 12.44 16.29 1.97
N LYS A 152 11.63 17.25 1.53
CA LYS A 152 12.00 18.68 1.48
C LYS A 152 12.25 19.24 2.89
N GLU A 153 11.40 18.93 3.86
CA GLU A 153 11.58 19.32 5.27
C GLU A 153 12.88 18.77 5.87
N ALA A 154 13.27 17.54 5.52
CA ALA A 154 14.50 16.92 6.01
C ALA A 154 15.75 17.52 5.35
N GLY A 155 15.68 17.87 4.06
CA GLY A 155 16.79 18.50 3.33
C GLY A 155 17.07 19.95 3.75
N MET A 156 16.08 20.66 4.28
CA MET A 156 16.21 22.06 4.73
C MET A 156 16.72 22.18 6.18
N LYS A 157 16.87 21.06 6.91
CA LYS A 157 17.39 21.01 8.28
C LYS A 157 18.89 20.68 8.35
N ASN A 158 19.57 20.57 7.19
CA ASN A 158 21.00 20.32 7.08
C ASN A 158 21.73 21.56 6.54
#